data_AF-A0A2E7D026-F1
#
_entry.id   AF-A0A2E7D026-F1
#
_cell.length_a   1.000
_cell.length_b   1.000
_cell.length_c   1.000
_cell.angle_alpha   90.00
_cell.angle_beta   90.00
_cell.angle_gamma   90.00
#
_symmetry.space_group_name_H-M   'P 1'
#
loop_
_entity.id
_entity.type
_entity.pdbx_description
1 polymer ?
#
loop_
_entity_poly.entity_id
_entity_poly.type
_entity_poly.pdbx_seq_one_letter_code
_entity_poly.pdbx_strand_id
1 'polypeptide(L)'
;MPFYHRLKVRDQDSPEQAAEKKRVAGTLLKLREALEQHIHDAADCECDDSSTWLRLATWNIREFDSTKYGQRLEESFHYIAEIISAFDIVAFQEVREDLDALKSVMRILRRDWTYIATDVTAGQSGNRERMVFVYNTKKVWFRNVVGEVVLPKHDRIQFPFEERLKFKNQKNSNAILFVAGPWATREALRRRGQVHSAPRRFVLPVFACQGMQPKTLL
;
A
#
# COMPACT_ATOMS: atom_id res chain seq x y z
N MET A 1 -5.66 -9.15 9.70
CA MET A 1 -5.70 -10.34 8.84
C MET A 1 -6.84 -10.21 7.85
N PRO A 2 -6.65 -10.51 6.56
CA PRO A 2 -7.71 -10.48 5.57
C PRO A 2 -8.76 -11.56 5.83
N PHE A 3 -9.99 -11.35 5.35
CA PHE A 3 -11.13 -12.21 5.64
C PHE A 3 -11.68 -12.91 4.40
N TYR A 4 -11.33 -14.19 4.25
CA TYR A 4 -11.56 -14.99 3.04
C TYR A 4 -12.90 -15.76 2.98
N HIS A 5 -13.99 -15.26 3.58
CA HIS A 5 -15.28 -15.97 3.62
C HIS A 5 -15.86 -16.38 2.26
N ARG A 6 -15.47 -15.72 1.17
CA ARG A 6 -15.91 -16.06 -0.19
C ARG A 6 -15.29 -17.36 -0.72
N LEU A 7 -14.14 -17.76 -0.16
CA LEU A 7 -13.47 -19.03 -0.47
C LEU A 7 -14.06 -20.21 0.29
N LYS A 8 -15.05 -19.99 1.18
CA LYS A 8 -15.78 -21.08 1.81
C LYS A 8 -16.58 -21.83 0.74
N VAL A 9 -16.30 -23.12 0.59
CA VAL A 9 -17.11 -24.04 -0.22
C VAL A 9 -18.48 -24.21 0.45
N ARG A 10 -19.53 -24.09 -0.34
CA ARG A 10 -20.94 -24.17 0.07
C ARG A 10 -21.62 -25.30 -0.69
N ASP A 11 -22.72 -25.80 -0.13
CA ASP A 11 -23.48 -26.90 -0.73
C ASP A 11 -24.08 -26.56 -2.10
N GLN A 12 -24.29 -25.27 -2.35
CA GLN A 12 -24.80 -24.72 -3.61
C GLN A 12 -23.72 -24.48 -4.69
N ASP A 13 -22.44 -24.67 -4.37
CA ASP A 13 -21.37 -24.44 -5.34
C ASP A 13 -21.29 -25.60 -6.35
N SER A 14 -21.01 -25.29 -7.62
CA SER A 14 -20.71 -26.34 -8.60
C SER A 14 -19.39 -27.06 -8.24
N PRO A 15 -19.17 -28.31 -8.72
CA PRO A 15 -17.91 -29.01 -8.50
C PRO A 15 -16.68 -28.20 -8.93
N GLU A 16 -16.80 -27.46 -10.03
CA GLU A 16 -15.75 -26.58 -10.56
C GLU A 16 -15.48 -25.40 -9.63
N GLN A 17 -16.53 -24.72 -9.14
CA GLN A 17 -16.40 -23.61 -8.19
C GLN A 17 -15.78 -24.06 -6.87
N ALA A 18 -16.17 -25.24 -6.38
CA ALA A 18 -15.61 -25.82 -5.17
C ALA A 18 -14.12 -26.16 -5.35
N ALA A 19 -13.73 -26.72 -6.50
CA ALA A 19 -12.34 -27.03 -6.83
C ALA A 19 -11.50 -25.74 -6.93
N GLU A 20 -12.04 -24.71 -7.58
CA GLU A 20 -11.38 -23.41 -7.72
C GLU A 20 -11.15 -22.75 -6.35
N LYS A 21 -12.17 -22.70 -5.49
CA LYS A 21 -12.04 -22.16 -4.12
C LYS A 21 -10.97 -22.89 -3.32
N LYS A 22 -10.90 -24.22 -3.42
CA LYS A 22 -9.87 -25.03 -2.77
C LYS A 22 -8.48 -24.73 -3.30
N ARG A 23 -8.34 -24.58 -4.63
CA ARG A 23 -7.08 -24.20 -5.28
C ARG A 23 -6.60 -22.84 -4.78
N VAL A 24 -7.46 -21.83 -4.81
CA VAL A 24 -7.12 -20.47 -4.36
C VAL A 24 -6.73 -20.46 -2.88
N ALA A 25 -7.48 -21.17 -2.02
CA ALA A 25 -7.14 -21.29 -0.61
C ALA A 25 -5.77 -21.96 -0.39
N GLY A 26 -5.46 -23.02 -1.15
CA GLY A 26 -4.15 -23.68 -1.10
C GLY A 26 -3.01 -22.75 -1.54
N THR A 27 -3.21 -21.98 -2.61
CA THR A 27 -2.23 -20.97 -3.06
C THR A 27 -2.03 -19.86 -2.04
N LEU A 28 -3.09 -19.40 -1.38
CA LEU A 28 -2.98 -18.38 -0.31
C LEU A 28 -2.14 -18.85 0.87
N LEU A 29 -2.27 -20.12 1.27
CA LEU A 29 -1.45 -20.67 2.35
C LEU A 29 0.03 -20.68 1.96
N LYS A 30 0.34 -21.12 0.73
CA LYS A 30 1.71 -21.09 0.19
C LYS A 30 2.26 -19.66 0.10
N LEU A 31 1.44 -18.72 -0.36
CA LEU A 31 1.82 -17.32 -0.45
C LEU A 31 2.13 -16.73 0.92
N ARG A 32 1.30 -17.03 1.93
CA ARG A 32 1.52 -16.58 3.31
C ARG A 32 2.84 -17.08 3.86
N GLU A 33 3.10 -18.38 3.71
CA GLU A 33 4.36 -18.99 4.17
C GLU A 33 5.57 -18.36 3.46
N ALA A 34 5.49 -18.18 2.14
CA ALA A 34 6.56 -17.56 1.37
C ALA A 34 6.81 -16.09 1.77
N LEU A 35 5.74 -15.32 2.04
CA LEU A 35 5.85 -13.94 2.52
C LEU A 35 6.48 -13.88 3.91
N GLU A 36 6.07 -14.78 4.80
CA GLU A 36 6.58 -14.86 6.15
C GLU A 36 8.08 -15.19 6.15
N GLN A 37 8.50 -16.19 5.38
CA GLN A 37 9.91 -16.53 5.21
C GLN A 37 10.69 -15.35 4.62
N HIS A 38 10.22 -14.78 3.50
CA HIS A 38 10.94 -13.70 2.82
C HIS A 38 11.11 -12.45 3.70
N ILE A 39 10.10 -12.12 4.51
CA ILE A 39 10.15 -10.93 5.38
C ILE A 39 11.04 -11.19 6.60
N HIS A 40 11.00 -12.38 7.21
CA HIS A 40 11.88 -12.70 8.34
C HIS A 40 13.33 -12.85 7.89
N ASP A 41 13.59 -13.53 6.76
CA ASP A 41 14.94 -13.72 6.24
C ASP A 41 15.60 -12.39 5.81
N ALA A 42 14.81 -11.42 5.33
CA ALA A 42 15.30 -10.10 4.96
C ALA A 42 15.59 -9.20 6.16
N ALA A 43 15.08 -9.55 7.35
CA ALA A 43 15.30 -8.80 8.56
C ALA A 43 16.41 -9.45 9.38
N ASP A 44 17.63 -8.90 9.31
CA ASP A 44 18.75 -9.22 10.23
C ASP A 44 18.46 -8.80 11.70
N CYS A 45 17.19 -8.70 12.09
CA CYS A 45 16.73 -8.32 13.41
C CYS A 45 15.50 -9.15 13.81
N GLU A 46 15.39 -9.49 15.09
CA GLU A 46 14.17 -10.07 15.69
C GLU A 46 13.02 -9.06 15.55
N CYS A 47 12.35 -9.08 14.39
CA CYS A 47 11.32 -8.13 13.98
C CYS A 47 9.90 -8.67 14.18
N ASP A 48 9.75 -9.67 15.05
CA ASP A 48 8.47 -10.29 15.40
C ASP A 48 7.64 -9.38 16.31
N ASP A 49 8.29 -8.47 17.04
CA ASP A 49 7.57 -7.52 17.87
C ASP A 49 6.94 -6.40 17.04
N SER A 50 5.68 -6.64 16.67
CA SER A 50 4.83 -5.67 15.99
C SER A 50 4.65 -4.34 16.74
N SER A 51 5.01 -4.24 18.03
CA SER A 51 4.96 -2.99 18.80
C SER A 51 6.19 -2.10 18.61
N THR A 52 7.32 -2.67 18.15
CA THR A 52 8.61 -1.99 18.06
C THR A 52 8.96 -1.56 16.63
N TRP A 53 8.52 -2.32 15.63
CA TRP A 53 8.90 -2.13 14.23
C TRP A 53 7.70 -1.77 13.36
N LEU A 54 7.92 -1.07 12.24
CA LEU A 54 6.88 -0.71 11.26
C LEU A 54 7.32 -1.17 9.86
N ARG A 55 6.48 -1.94 9.17
CA ARG A 55 6.73 -2.47 7.84
C ARG A 55 6.07 -1.58 6.78
N LEU A 56 6.87 -1.10 5.83
CA LEU A 56 6.45 -0.17 4.79
C LEU A 56 6.70 -0.79 3.42
N ALA A 57 5.78 -0.58 2.48
CA ALA A 57 5.97 -0.98 1.08
C ALA A 57 5.54 0.10 0.12
N THR A 58 6.19 0.14 -1.05
CA THR A 58 5.73 0.89 -2.22
C THR A 58 5.46 -0.12 -3.32
N TRP A 59 4.29 -0.08 -3.94
CA TRP A 59 3.91 -1.03 -4.96
C TRP A 59 3.29 -0.31 -6.16
N ASN A 60 3.96 -0.39 -7.30
CA ASN A 60 3.38 -0.04 -8.58
C ASN A 60 2.58 -1.25 -9.11
N ILE A 61 1.26 -1.12 -9.15
CA ILE A 61 0.38 -2.18 -9.66
C ILE A 61 -0.12 -1.75 -11.03
N ARG A 62 0.56 -2.21 -12.07
CA ARG A 62 0.18 -1.94 -13.45
C ARG A 62 -1.28 -2.35 -13.68
N GLU A 63 -2.05 -1.40 -14.24
CA GLU A 63 -3.44 -1.61 -14.64
C GLU A 63 -4.34 -2.16 -13.51
N PHE A 64 -4.16 -1.63 -12.29
CA PHE A 64 -4.94 -2.08 -11.13
C PHE A 64 -6.46 -1.99 -11.34
N ASP A 65 -6.93 -0.87 -11.90
CA ASP A 65 -8.36 -0.57 -12.15
C ASP A 65 -8.73 -0.55 -13.65
N SER A 66 -7.89 -1.09 -14.55
CA SER A 66 -8.15 -1.03 -16.00
C SER A 66 -8.89 -2.27 -16.50
N THR A 67 -10.04 -2.10 -17.16
CA THR A 67 -10.74 -3.17 -17.89
C THR A 67 -10.21 -3.36 -19.31
N LYS A 68 -9.25 -2.55 -19.75
CA LYS A 68 -8.76 -2.49 -21.15
C LYS A 68 -8.21 -3.83 -21.66
N TYR A 69 -7.69 -4.68 -20.77
CA TYR A 69 -7.11 -5.98 -21.11
C TYR A 69 -7.82 -7.15 -20.41
N GLY A 70 -9.07 -6.92 -19.97
CA GLY A 70 -9.86 -7.88 -19.19
C GLY A 70 -10.02 -7.45 -17.74
N GLN A 71 -11.08 -7.93 -17.09
CA GLN A 71 -11.27 -7.73 -15.66
C GLN A 71 -10.32 -8.64 -14.89
N ARG A 72 -9.74 -8.09 -13.82
CA ARG A 72 -8.89 -8.86 -12.90
C ARG A 72 -9.73 -9.98 -12.27
N LEU A 73 -9.17 -11.19 -12.22
CA LEU A 73 -9.84 -12.36 -11.63
C LEU A 73 -10.14 -12.13 -10.15
N GLU A 74 -11.25 -12.67 -9.65
CA GLU A 74 -11.61 -12.53 -8.23
C GLU A 74 -10.52 -13.06 -7.29
N GLU A 75 -9.86 -14.17 -7.67
CA GLU A 75 -8.74 -14.72 -6.89
C GLU A 75 -7.56 -13.75 -6.75
N SER A 76 -7.31 -12.90 -7.74
CA SER A 76 -6.20 -11.95 -7.71
C SER A 76 -6.37 -10.94 -6.58
N PHE A 77 -7.61 -10.55 -6.27
CA PHE A 77 -7.89 -9.66 -5.14
C PHE A 77 -7.56 -10.34 -3.80
N HIS A 78 -7.70 -11.66 -3.69
CA HIS A 78 -7.30 -12.39 -2.50
C HIS A 78 -5.79 -12.39 -2.31
N TYR A 79 -5.01 -12.60 -3.39
CA TYR A 79 -3.55 -12.55 -3.33
C TYR A 79 -3.03 -11.15 -3.03
N ILE A 80 -3.59 -10.13 -3.68
CA ILE A 80 -3.24 -8.71 -3.42
C ILE A 80 -3.53 -8.36 -1.95
N ALA A 81 -4.69 -8.76 -1.42
CA ALA A 81 -5.02 -8.54 -0.01
C ALA A 81 -4.06 -9.27 0.95
N GLU A 82 -3.62 -10.49 0.62
CA GLU A 82 -2.63 -11.22 1.44
C GLU A 82 -1.30 -10.47 1.46
N ILE A 83 -0.79 -10.05 0.30
CA ILE A 83 0.47 -9.29 0.18
C ILE A 83 0.40 -7.98 0.97
N ILE A 84 -0.69 -7.22 0.82
CA ILE A 84 -0.87 -5.96 1.58
C ILE A 84 -0.82 -6.23 3.09
N SER A 85 -1.42 -7.33 3.53
CA SER A 85 -1.54 -7.63 4.95
C SER A 85 -0.23 -7.99 5.65
N ALA A 86 0.83 -8.23 4.89
CA ALA A 86 2.18 -8.44 5.40
C ALA A 86 2.89 -7.14 5.83
N PHE A 87 2.34 -5.97 5.46
CA PHE A 87 2.87 -4.65 5.77
C PHE A 87 1.94 -3.87 6.71
N ASP A 88 2.42 -2.75 7.25
CA ASP A 88 1.60 -1.84 8.06
C ASP A 88 1.08 -0.65 7.24
N ILE A 89 1.87 -0.21 6.27
CA ILE A 89 1.51 0.84 5.31
C ILE A 89 2.03 0.46 3.93
N VAL A 90 1.18 0.57 2.92
CA VAL A 90 1.51 0.32 1.51
C VAL A 90 1.13 1.53 0.66
N ALA A 91 2.08 2.08 -0.08
CA ALA A 91 1.86 3.14 -1.04
C ALA A 91 1.69 2.57 -2.45
N PHE A 92 0.49 2.67 -3.01
CA PHE A 92 0.17 2.33 -4.39
C PHE A 92 0.42 3.50 -5.33
N GLN A 93 1.11 3.19 -6.42
CA GLN A 93 1.35 4.08 -7.55
C GLN A 93 0.43 3.69 -8.72
N GLU A 94 0.13 4.65 -9.59
CA GLU A 94 -0.67 4.47 -10.82
C GLU A 94 -2.13 4.01 -10.59
N VAL A 95 -2.74 4.34 -9.45
CA VAL A 95 -4.16 4.07 -9.22
C VAL A 95 -4.99 5.01 -10.10
N ARG A 96 -5.98 4.49 -10.82
CA ARG A 96 -6.78 5.31 -11.76
C ARG A 96 -7.90 6.04 -11.03
N GLU A 97 -8.80 6.66 -11.80
CA GLU A 97 -9.94 7.36 -11.24
C GLU A 97 -10.97 6.41 -10.62
N ASP A 98 -11.20 5.28 -11.28
CA ASP A 98 -12.02 4.21 -10.75
C ASP A 98 -11.29 3.53 -9.59
N LEU A 99 -11.97 3.38 -8.46
CA LEU A 99 -11.45 2.78 -7.23
C LEU A 99 -12.10 1.42 -6.97
N ASP A 100 -12.80 0.83 -7.92
CA ASP A 100 -13.55 -0.40 -7.68
C ASP A 100 -12.65 -1.61 -7.40
N ALA A 101 -11.45 -1.67 -8.00
CA ALA A 101 -10.47 -2.70 -7.66
C ALA A 101 -9.94 -2.47 -6.24
N LEU A 102 -9.62 -1.21 -5.88
CA LEU A 102 -9.23 -0.84 -4.52
C LEU A 102 -10.31 -1.22 -3.50
N LYS A 103 -11.57 -0.84 -3.75
CA LYS A 103 -12.71 -1.17 -2.87
C LYS A 103 -12.88 -2.69 -2.71
N SER A 104 -12.61 -3.46 -3.76
CA SER A 104 -12.69 -4.92 -3.71
C SER A 104 -11.64 -5.52 -2.79
N VAL A 105 -10.40 -5.02 -2.86
CA VAL A 105 -9.32 -5.39 -1.93
C VAL A 105 -9.65 -4.94 -0.50
N MET A 106 -10.07 -3.69 -0.30
CA MET A 106 -10.43 -3.16 1.02
C MET A 106 -11.56 -3.97 1.68
N ARG A 107 -12.50 -4.50 0.90
CA ARG A 107 -13.58 -5.37 1.40
C ARG A 107 -13.06 -6.68 1.99
N ILE A 108 -11.97 -7.22 1.43
CA ILE A 108 -11.28 -8.42 1.92
C ILE A 108 -10.45 -8.07 3.17
N LEU A 109 -9.77 -6.92 3.18
CA LEU A 109 -8.98 -6.44 4.31
C LEU A 109 -9.81 -6.04 5.54
N ARG A 110 -11.08 -5.65 5.36
CA ARG A 110 -12.08 -5.35 6.43
C ARG A 110 -11.71 -4.13 7.28
N ARG A 111 -12.26 -4.09 8.50
CA ARG A 111 -12.35 -2.92 9.40
C ARG A 111 -11.01 -2.42 9.93
N ASP A 112 -9.99 -3.27 9.90
CA ASP A 112 -8.66 -2.93 10.42
C ASP A 112 -7.82 -2.13 9.41
N TRP A 113 -8.37 -1.86 8.23
CA TRP A 113 -7.65 -1.21 7.13
C TRP A 113 -8.43 -0.03 6.60
N THR A 114 -7.71 1.02 6.27
CA THR A 114 -8.25 2.19 5.58
C THR A 114 -7.23 2.74 4.60
N TYR A 115 -7.60 3.75 3.83
CA TYR A 115 -6.68 4.38 2.87
C TYR A 115 -6.83 5.90 2.82
N ILE A 116 -5.78 6.56 2.32
CA ILE A 116 -5.78 7.97 1.93
C ILE A 116 -5.37 8.02 0.46
N ALA A 117 -6.14 8.73 -0.35
CA ALA A 117 -5.82 8.95 -1.76
C ALA A 117 -5.47 10.43 -1.99
N THR A 118 -4.51 10.69 -2.87
CA THR A 118 -4.30 12.05 -3.38
C THR A 118 -5.40 12.42 -4.36
N ASP A 119 -5.53 13.71 -4.64
CA ASP A 119 -6.36 14.16 -5.75
C ASP A 119 -5.85 13.60 -7.08
N VAL A 120 -6.75 13.55 -8.07
CA VAL A 120 -6.42 13.14 -9.43
C VAL A 120 -5.52 14.21 -10.05
N THR A 121 -4.45 13.78 -10.70
CA THR A 121 -3.62 14.70 -11.48
C THR A 121 -4.42 15.25 -12.66
N ALA A 122 -4.85 16.51 -12.55
CA ALA A 122 -5.59 17.21 -13.62
C ALA A 122 -4.62 17.74 -14.67
N GLY A 123 -4.60 17.13 -15.85
CA GLY A 123 -3.89 17.63 -17.02
C GLY A 123 -4.28 16.83 -18.27
N GLN A 124 -4.32 17.47 -19.44
CA GLN A 124 -4.74 16.83 -20.72
C GLN A 124 -3.88 15.61 -21.14
N SER A 125 -2.72 15.42 -20.49
CA SER A 125 -1.80 14.28 -20.68
C SER A 125 -1.64 13.42 -19.41
N GLY A 126 -2.35 13.76 -18.33
CA GLY A 126 -2.35 12.99 -17.09
C GLY A 126 -3.34 11.85 -17.21
N ASN A 127 -2.90 10.61 -17.06
CA ASN A 127 -3.71 9.39 -17.13
C ASN A 127 -4.81 9.27 -16.03
N ARG A 128 -5.21 10.39 -15.41
CA ARG A 128 -6.10 10.46 -14.25
C ARG A 128 -5.63 9.53 -13.13
N GLU A 129 -4.32 9.57 -12.89
CA GLU A 129 -3.65 8.75 -11.89
C GLU A 129 -3.60 9.47 -10.54
N ARG A 130 -3.60 8.68 -9.47
CA ARG A 130 -3.47 9.12 -8.08
C ARG A 130 -2.59 8.17 -7.28
N MET A 131 -2.03 8.69 -6.18
CA MET A 131 -1.35 7.90 -5.17
C MET A 131 -2.36 7.42 -4.15
N VAL A 132 -2.24 6.19 -3.67
CA VAL A 132 -3.07 5.67 -2.57
C VAL A 132 -2.21 5.06 -1.49
N PHE A 133 -2.45 5.44 -0.23
CA PHE A 133 -1.79 4.89 0.93
C PHE A 133 -2.77 4.03 1.69
N VAL A 134 -2.58 2.71 1.66
CA VAL A 134 -3.38 1.75 2.42
C VAL A 134 -2.65 1.43 3.72
N TYR A 135 -3.33 1.50 4.86
CA TYR A 135 -2.69 1.30 6.16
C TYR A 135 -3.57 0.57 7.17
N ASN A 136 -2.91 -0.14 8.09
CA ASN A 136 -3.54 -0.89 9.16
C ASN A 136 -3.82 0.01 10.38
N THR A 137 -5.10 0.25 10.66
CA THR A 137 -5.58 1.15 11.72
C THR A 137 -5.33 0.63 13.13
N LYS A 138 -4.96 -0.64 13.29
CA LYS A 138 -4.58 -1.19 14.60
C LYS A 138 -3.22 -0.70 15.08
N LYS A 139 -2.38 -0.22 14.16
CA LYS A 139 -0.99 0.16 14.44
C LYS A 139 -0.66 1.59 14.03
N VAL A 140 -1.29 2.08 12.97
CA VAL A 140 -1.02 3.38 12.37
C VAL A 140 -2.29 4.21 12.36
N TRP A 141 -2.18 5.50 12.71
CA TRP A 141 -3.25 6.45 12.48
C TRP A 141 -2.77 7.67 11.71
N PHE A 142 -3.66 8.19 10.87
CA PHE A 142 -3.46 9.43 10.16
C PHE A 142 -3.77 10.63 11.06
N ARG A 143 -2.92 11.66 11.02
CA ARG A 143 -3.06 12.87 11.85
C ARG A 143 -3.80 14.02 11.19
N ASN A 144 -4.49 13.78 10.08
CA ASN A 144 -5.18 14.82 9.31
C ASN A 144 -4.25 15.94 8.82
N VAL A 145 -2.97 15.64 8.67
CA VAL A 145 -1.97 16.58 8.15
C VAL A 145 -1.34 15.96 6.91
N VAL A 146 -1.52 16.65 5.79
CA VAL A 146 -0.85 16.39 4.51
C VAL A 146 0.02 17.59 4.22
N GLY A 147 1.25 17.36 3.78
CA GLY A 147 2.19 18.43 3.44
C GLY A 147 2.96 18.10 2.17
N GLU A 148 3.42 19.15 1.50
CA GLU A 148 4.42 19.01 0.45
C GLU A 148 5.80 19.01 1.10
N VAL A 149 6.64 18.02 0.77
CA VAL A 149 8.04 18.05 1.16
C VAL A 149 8.80 18.78 0.06
N VAL A 150 9.25 19.99 0.39
CA VAL A 150 10.16 20.76 -0.45
C VAL A 150 11.58 20.40 -0.03
N LEU A 151 12.30 19.69 -0.89
CA LEU A 151 13.71 19.40 -0.67
C LEU A 151 14.55 20.66 -0.92
N PRO A 152 15.42 21.08 0.03
CA PRO A 152 16.41 22.11 -0.19
C PRO A 152 17.24 21.79 -1.44
N LYS A 153 17.70 22.80 -2.19
CA LYS A 153 18.41 22.58 -3.47
C LYS A 153 19.62 21.63 -3.38
N HIS A 154 20.28 21.57 -2.23
CA HIS A 154 21.45 20.72 -1.98
C HIS A 154 21.09 19.26 -1.65
N ASP A 155 19.87 19.00 -1.16
CA ASP A 155 19.36 17.66 -0.83
C ASP A 155 18.52 17.04 -1.98
N ARG A 156 18.48 17.72 -3.13
CA ARG A 156 17.82 17.19 -4.32
C ARG A 156 18.62 16.00 -4.80
N ILE A 157 17.92 14.90 -5.09
CA ILE A 157 18.50 13.72 -5.73
C ILE A 157 19.09 14.17 -7.07
N GLN A 158 20.42 14.24 -7.15
CA GLN A 158 21.14 14.47 -8.39
C GLN A 158 21.37 13.11 -9.04
N PHE A 159 20.71 12.85 -10.17
CA PHE A 159 20.94 11.62 -10.93
C PHE A 159 22.24 11.79 -11.74
N PRO A 160 23.24 10.89 -11.65
CA PRO A 160 24.54 11.07 -12.31
C PRO A 160 24.53 10.85 -13.84
N PHE A 161 23.37 10.80 -14.49
CA PHE A 161 23.25 10.37 -15.90
C PHE A 161 22.35 11.33 -16.70
N GLU A 162 22.86 12.52 -17.00
CA GLU A 162 22.11 13.59 -17.67
C GLU A 162 22.09 13.52 -19.21
N GLU A 163 22.85 12.65 -19.87
CA GLU A 163 23.01 12.79 -21.33
C GLU A 163 21.92 12.15 -22.21
N ARG A 164 21.03 11.28 -21.70
CA ARG A 164 20.01 10.62 -22.55
C ARG A 164 18.55 10.83 -22.14
N LEU A 165 18.28 11.43 -21.00
CA LEU A 165 16.91 11.68 -20.54
C LEU A 165 16.79 13.15 -20.15
N LYS A 166 16.14 13.95 -21.01
CA LYS A 166 15.78 15.34 -20.67
C LYS A 166 14.69 15.31 -19.60
N PHE A 167 15.09 15.19 -18.34
CA PHE A 167 14.17 15.37 -17.21
C PHE A 167 13.88 16.86 -17.04
N LYS A 168 12.62 17.26 -17.30
CA LYS A 168 12.15 18.56 -16.81
C LYS A 168 12.05 18.45 -15.30
N ASN A 169 13.03 19.01 -14.59
CA ASN A 169 12.96 19.55 -13.22
C ASN A 169 11.73 19.04 -12.43
N GLN A 170 11.83 17.85 -11.86
CA GLN A 170 10.76 17.27 -11.05
C GLN A 170 10.75 17.98 -9.69
N LYS A 171 9.71 18.79 -9.45
CA LYS A 171 9.76 19.85 -8.43
C LYS A 171 9.08 19.55 -7.10
N ASN A 172 8.14 18.61 -6.99
CA ASN A 172 7.29 18.52 -5.80
C ASN A 172 7.09 17.05 -5.39
N SER A 173 7.25 16.72 -4.11
CA SER A 173 6.94 15.40 -3.54
C SER A 173 5.86 15.55 -2.47
N ASN A 174 4.80 14.75 -2.58
CA ASN A 174 3.75 14.73 -1.56
C ASN A 174 4.20 13.85 -0.40
N ALA A 175 4.04 14.34 0.83
CA ALA A 175 4.28 13.57 2.03
C ALA A 175 3.02 13.50 2.89
N ILE A 176 2.79 12.32 3.44
CA ILE A 176 1.70 12.11 4.39
C ILE A 176 2.33 11.75 5.74
N LEU A 177 1.93 12.49 6.77
CA LEU A 177 2.40 12.25 8.13
C LEU A 177 1.52 11.19 8.79
N PHE A 178 2.16 10.08 9.14
CA PHE A 178 1.57 9.01 9.94
C PHE A 178 2.17 9.00 11.35
N VAL A 179 1.40 8.55 12.33
CA VAL A 179 1.94 8.22 13.65
C VAL A 179 1.62 6.77 13.95
N ALA A 180 2.62 6.07 14.46
CA ALA A 180 2.53 4.66 14.81
C ALA A 180 2.53 4.49 16.34
N GLY A 181 1.70 3.56 16.84
CA GLY A 181 1.61 3.24 18.25
C GLY A 181 0.37 2.42 18.65
N PRO A 182 0.37 1.79 19.84
CA PRO A 182 -0.73 0.94 20.28
C PRO A 182 -2.06 1.70 20.48
N TRP A 183 -3.19 1.01 20.25
CA TRP A 183 -4.54 1.56 20.48
C TRP A 183 -4.76 2.04 21.93
N ALA A 184 -4.15 1.36 22.91
CA ALA A 184 -4.27 1.64 24.34
C ALA A 184 -3.67 2.99 24.75
N THR A 185 -2.75 3.53 23.95
CA THR A 185 -2.02 4.77 24.26
C THR A 185 -2.93 6.00 24.24
N ARG A 186 -4.11 5.92 23.60
CA ARG A 186 -5.02 7.05 23.41
C ARG A 186 -5.80 7.44 24.66
N GLU A 187 -6.17 6.47 25.49
CA GLU A 187 -6.96 6.72 26.72
C GLU A 187 -6.05 6.90 27.95
N ALA A 188 -4.89 6.24 27.95
CA ALA A 188 -3.87 6.40 28.98
C ALA A 188 -3.22 7.80 28.94
N LEU A 189 -2.82 8.31 27.76
CA LEU A 189 -2.20 9.63 27.62
C LEU A 189 -3.16 10.79 27.91
N ARG A 190 -4.48 10.58 27.80
CA ARG A 190 -5.49 11.60 28.11
C ARG A 190 -5.84 11.67 29.60
N ARG A 191 -5.66 10.56 30.35
CA ARG A 191 -6.05 10.46 31.77
C ARG A 191 -4.88 10.59 32.75
N ARG A 192 -3.65 10.33 32.33
CA ARG A 192 -2.46 10.46 33.19
C ARG A 192 -1.43 11.29 32.46
N GLY A 193 -1.13 12.48 32.98
CA GLY A 193 -0.01 13.32 32.54
C GLY A 193 1.36 12.69 32.86
N GLN A 194 1.58 11.43 32.48
CA GLN A 194 2.80 10.68 32.71
C GLN A 194 3.27 10.02 31.41
N VAL A 195 4.50 10.36 31.06
CA VAL A 195 5.21 9.97 29.85
C VAL A 195 5.90 8.63 30.10
N HIS A 196 5.35 7.54 29.55
CA HIS A 196 6.15 6.36 29.23
C HIS A 196 5.99 6.08 27.73
N SER A 197 7.14 6.14 27.04
CA SER A 197 7.40 6.11 25.60
C SER A 197 6.47 6.97 24.70
N ALA A 198 7.03 8.06 24.15
CA ALA A 198 6.34 8.88 23.18
C ALA A 198 6.08 8.09 21.88
N PRO A 199 4.88 8.22 21.26
CA PRO A 199 4.60 7.57 19.99
C PRO A 199 5.54 8.09 18.90
N ARG A 200 6.10 7.17 18.10
CA ARG A 200 7.03 7.51 17.02
C ARG A 200 6.26 8.12 15.84
N ARG A 201 6.72 9.30 15.40
CA ARG A 201 6.17 10.01 14.24
C ARG A 201 6.96 9.60 13.00
N PHE A 202 6.26 9.21 11.94
CA PHE A 202 6.88 8.83 10.69
C PHE A 202 6.32 9.69 9.56
N VAL A 203 7.20 10.36 8.84
CA VAL A 203 6.88 10.97 7.55
C VAL A 203 7.20 9.92 6.50
N LEU A 204 6.21 9.55 5.69
CA LEU A 204 6.43 8.75 4.49
C LEU A 204 6.61 9.72 3.32
N PRO A 205 7.86 10.02 2.91
CA PRO A 205 8.09 10.72 1.67
C PRO A 205 7.75 9.77 0.53
N VAL A 206 6.80 10.15 -0.34
CA VAL A 206 6.60 9.43 -1.59
C VAL A 206 7.22 10.23 -2.71
N PHE A 207 8.29 9.67 -3.26
CA PHE A 207 8.91 10.14 -4.48
C PHE A 207 8.00 9.74 -5.65
N ALA A 208 7.07 10.62 -6.00
CA ALA A 208 6.33 10.49 -7.23
C ALA A 208 7.25 10.90 -8.38
N CYS A 209 7.84 9.92 -9.06
CA CYS A 209 8.52 10.19 -10.33
C CYS A 209 7.47 10.41 -11.42
N GLN A 210 6.79 11.57 -11.43
CA GLN A 210 5.91 11.95 -12.53
C GLN A 210 6.74 12.14 -13.82
N GLY A 211 6.58 11.22 -14.78
CA GLY A 211 6.98 11.46 -16.18
C GLY A 211 7.85 10.41 -16.87
N MET A 212 7.75 9.11 -16.55
CA MET A 212 8.50 8.07 -17.26
C MET A 212 7.59 7.28 -18.21
N GLN A 213 7.34 7.84 -19.40
CA GLN A 213 6.89 7.05 -20.56
C GLN A 213 8.15 6.70 -21.38
N PRO A 214 8.50 5.42 -21.59
CA PRO A 214 9.46 5.08 -22.62
C PRO A 214 8.84 5.49 -23.95
N LYS A 215 9.44 6.47 -24.65
CA LYS A 215 9.13 6.65 -26.07
C LYS A 215 9.52 5.36 -26.76
N THR A 216 8.54 4.65 -27.29
CA THR A 216 8.75 3.63 -28.33
C THR A 216 9.58 4.29 -29.43
N LEU A 217 10.83 3.86 -29.56
CA LEU A 217 11.65 4.16 -30.73
C LEU A 217 11.09 3.30 -31.86
N LEU A 218 10.43 3.94 -32.83
CA LEU A 218 10.46 3.51 -34.22
C LEU A 218 11.76 4.05 -34.84
#